data_AF-A0A0K0FVV3-F1
#
_entry.id   AF-A0A0K0FVV3-F1
#
_cell.length_a   1.000
_cell.length_b   1.000
_cell.length_c   1.000
_cell.angle_alpha   90.00
_cell.angle_beta   90.00
_cell.angle_gamma   90.00
#
_symmetry.space_group_name_H-M   'P 1'
#
loop_
_entity.id
_entity.type
_entity.pdbx_description
1 polymer ?
#
loop_
_entity_poly.entity_id
_entity_poly.type
_entity_poly.pdbx_seq_one_letter_code
_entity_poly.pdbx_strand_id
1 'polypeptide(L)'
;MFYIIQNIVIILVYLTFQHYFISPSIFKSASMPCCLETIGKKSCEEMLRTKPYAFEEKCENDPDFAIIQCCHTCQTNVQEFGLRVFNKGKKSKECFDRHAKKFCLQFLYRLGAWSTMKSNEMSCEGDSLPLAFRICRKTCGFCDKRLYKYNNISNHCN
;
A
#
# COMPACT_ATOMS: atom_id res chain seq x y z
N MET A 1 -46.32 10.41 33.74
CA MET A 1 -45.22 11.36 33.48
C MET A 1 -43.82 10.75 33.64
N PHE A 2 -43.67 9.41 33.71
CA PHE A 2 -42.35 8.75 33.79
C PHE A 2 -41.91 8.07 32.48
N TYR A 3 -42.86 7.67 31.62
CA TYR A 3 -42.58 7.01 30.33
C TYR A 3 -41.96 7.90 29.25
N ILE A 4 -42.17 9.21 29.33
CA ILE A 4 -41.63 10.17 28.35
C ILE A 4 -40.13 10.40 28.59
N ILE A 5 -39.69 10.41 29.85
CA ILE A 5 -38.30 10.66 30.23
C ILE A 5 -37.40 9.46 29.83
N GLN A 6 -37.89 8.23 29.99
CA GLN A 6 -37.17 7.01 29.59
C GLN A 6 -36.84 6.97 28.08
N ASN A 7 -37.76 7.43 27.24
CA ASN A 7 -37.58 7.43 25.78
C ASN A 7 -36.63 8.54 25.28
N ILE A 8 -36.58 9.68 25.97
CA ILE A 8 -35.66 10.79 25.64
C ILE A 8 -34.19 10.38 25.90
N VAL A 9 -33.92 9.63 26.98
CA VAL A 9 -32.55 9.17 27.29
C VAL A 9 -32.05 8.18 26.22
N ILE A 10 -32.91 7.28 25.73
CA ILE A 10 -32.54 6.35 24.65
C ILE A 10 -32.23 7.10 23.34
N ILE A 11 -33.05 8.09 22.99
CA ILE A 11 -32.83 8.92 21.80
C ILE A 11 -31.53 9.73 21.92
N LEU A 12 -31.22 10.29 23.10
CA LEU A 12 -29.97 11.02 23.32
C LEU A 12 -28.74 10.08 23.27
N VAL A 13 -28.85 8.84 23.76
CA VAL A 13 -27.77 7.83 23.62
C VAL A 13 -27.60 7.43 22.15
N TYR A 14 -28.69 7.27 21.38
CA TYR A 14 -28.61 7.00 19.93
C TYR A 14 -28.05 8.17 19.13
N LEU A 15 -28.44 9.41 19.44
CA LEU A 15 -27.98 10.62 18.75
C LEU A 15 -26.52 10.94 19.10
N THR A 16 -26.05 10.64 20.31
CA THR A 16 -24.62 10.74 20.66
C THR A 16 -23.79 9.61 20.06
N PHE A 17 -24.35 8.40 19.89
CA PHE A 17 -23.69 7.31 19.16
C PHE A 17 -23.54 7.59 17.66
N GLN A 18 -24.49 8.29 17.03
CA GLN A 18 -24.39 8.67 15.62
C GLN A 18 -23.38 9.81 15.35
N HIS A 19 -22.87 10.51 16.37
CA HIS A 19 -21.82 11.52 16.20
C HIS A 19 -20.40 10.98 16.43
N TYR A 20 -20.25 9.73 16.85
CA TYR A 20 -19.00 8.96 16.73
C TYR A 20 -18.90 8.27 15.36
N PHE A 21 -19.26 8.99 14.28
CA PHE A 21 -18.60 8.72 13.00
C PHE A 21 -17.16 9.18 13.16
N ILE A 22 -16.34 8.31 13.74
CA ILE A 22 -14.92 8.25 13.40
C ILE A 22 -14.92 8.11 11.90
N SER A 23 -14.78 9.21 11.16
CA SER A 23 -14.32 9.16 9.79
C SER A 23 -13.02 8.38 9.88
N PRO A 24 -12.94 7.12 9.42
CA PRO A 24 -11.64 6.61 9.12
C PRO A 24 -11.26 7.47 7.91
N SER A 25 -10.38 8.43 8.10
CA SER A 25 -9.44 8.75 7.02
C SER A 25 -8.79 7.42 6.72
N ILE A 26 -9.40 6.68 5.79
CA ILE A 26 -8.93 5.37 5.33
C ILE A 26 -7.58 5.70 4.73
N PHE A 27 -6.51 5.48 5.49
CA PHE A 27 -5.12 5.76 5.10
C PHE A 27 -4.70 4.78 3.99
N LYS A 28 -5.32 4.92 2.82
CA LYS A 28 -4.81 4.37 1.58
C LYS A 28 -3.57 5.17 1.25
N SER A 29 -2.55 4.46 0.77
CA SER A 29 -1.39 5.06 0.19
C SER A 29 -1.80 6.16 -0.79
N ALA A 30 -1.31 7.37 -0.53
CA ALA A 30 -1.58 8.54 -1.35
C ALA A 30 -0.61 8.67 -2.53
N SER A 31 0.46 7.86 -2.53
CA SER A 31 1.57 7.92 -3.48
C SER A 31 2.03 6.53 -3.92
N MET A 32 2.56 6.44 -5.13
CA MET A 32 3.20 5.20 -5.59
C MET A 32 4.55 4.99 -4.89
N PRO A 33 4.98 3.72 -4.67
CA PRO A 33 6.29 3.45 -4.10
C PRO A 33 7.39 4.01 -5.01
N CYS A 34 8.53 4.34 -4.40
CA CYS A 34 9.71 4.77 -5.12
C CYS A 34 10.28 3.63 -5.96
N CYS A 35 10.95 4.00 -7.06
CA CYS A 35 11.82 3.09 -7.79
C CYS A 35 13.03 2.76 -6.91
N LEU A 36 13.15 1.50 -6.48
CA LEU A 36 14.22 1.07 -5.59
C LEU A 36 14.97 -0.14 -6.13
N GLU A 37 16.20 -0.28 -5.64
CA GLU A 37 17.09 -1.39 -5.96
C GLU A 37 17.55 -2.09 -4.68
N THR A 38 16.58 -2.60 -3.92
CA THR A 38 16.79 -3.08 -2.54
C THR A 38 17.73 -4.28 -2.40
N ILE A 39 17.91 -5.09 -3.44
CA ILE A 39 18.87 -6.20 -3.41
C ILE A 39 20.26 -5.81 -3.94
N GLY A 40 20.42 -4.55 -4.37
CA GLY A 40 21.67 -3.94 -4.80
C GLY A 40 21.96 -4.09 -6.29
N LYS A 41 22.51 -3.03 -6.88
CA LYS A 41 22.85 -2.92 -8.31
C LYS A 41 23.63 -4.11 -8.85
N LYS A 42 24.72 -4.48 -8.16
CA LYS A 42 25.57 -5.60 -8.58
C LYS A 42 24.81 -6.92 -8.65
N SER A 43 23.88 -7.16 -7.72
CA SER A 43 23.05 -8.36 -7.70
C SER A 43 22.09 -8.38 -8.90
N CYS A 44 21.47 -7.24 -9.21
CA CYS A 44 20.58 -7.11 -10.36
C CYS A 44 21.33 -7.26 -11.69
N GLU A 45 22.48 -6.61 -11.84
CA GLU A 45 23.36 -6.74 -13.01
C GLU A 45 23.84 -8.19 -13.20
N GLU A 46 24.20 -8.87 -12.11
CA GLU A 46 24.62 -10.27 -12.17
C GLU A 46 23.47 -11.20 -12.59
N MET A 47 22.26 -10.98 -12.08
CA MET A 47 21.08 -11.75 -12.51
C MET A 47 20.76 -11.52 -13.99
N LEU A 48 20.83 -10.28 -14.46
CA LEU A 48 20.65 -9.93 -15.87
C LEU A 48 21.72 -10.62 -16.74
N ARG A 49 22.98 -10.59 -16.31
CA ARG A 49 24.10 -11.21 -17.03
C ARG A 49 23.98 -12.73 -17.10
N THR A 50 23.58 -13.38 -16.01
CA THR A 50 23.54 -14.84 -15.89
C THR A 50 22.29 -15.47 -16.49
N LYS A 51 21.13 -14.81 -16.37
CA LYS A 51 19.84 -15.32 -16.88
C LYS A 51 18.99 -14.16 -17.44
N PRO A 52 19.35 -13.59 -18.60
CA PRO A 52 18.72 -12.38 -19.13
C PRO A 52 17.21 -12.55 -19.35
N TYR A 53 16.77 -13.63 -20.00
CA TYR A 53 15.35 -13.87 -20.26
C TYR A 53 14.50 -13.95 -18.98
N ALA A 54 14.99 -14.66 -17.95
CA ALA A 54 14.26 -14.78 -16.69
C ALA A 54 14.29 -13.48 -15.87
N PHE A 55 15.33 -12.66 -16.05
CA PHE A 55 15.39 -11.33 -15.46
C PHE A 55 14.38 -10.38 -16.11
N GLU A 56 14.37 -10.32 -17.45
CA GLU A 56 13.42 -9.51 -18.23
C GLU A 56 11.97 -9.91 -17.96
N GLU A 57 11.67 -11.21 -17.92
CA GLU A 57 10.33 -11.70 -17.58
C GLU A 57 9.85 -11.17 -16.22
N LYS A 58 10.75 -11.11 -15.22
CA LYS A 58 10.43 -10.52 -13.91
C LYS A 58 10.28 -9.01 -13.98
N CYS A 59 11.13 -8.30 -14.72
CA CYS A 59 10.99 -6.87 -14.93
C CYS A 59 9.64 -6.51 -15.60
N GLU A 60 9.06 -7.41 -16.40
CA GLU A 60 7.78 -7.19 -17.06
C GLU A 60 6.57 -7.56 -16.21
N ASN A 61 6.67 -8.63 -15.42
CA ASN A 61 5.51 -9.30 -14.84
C ASN A 61 5.47 -9.30 -13.30
N ASP A 62 6.57 -8.99 -12.61
CA ASP A 62 6.65 -8.99 -11.14
C ASP A 62 6.83 -7.57 -10.60
N PRO A 63 5.79 -6.95 -10.02
CA PRO A 63 5.89 -5.60 -9.48
C PRO A 63 6.83 -5.46 -8.28
N ASP A 64 6.98 -6.50 -7.46
CA ASP A 64 7.94 -6.45 -6.36
C ASP A 64 9.36 -6.40 -6.93
N PHE A 65 9.62 -7.19 -7.97
CA PHE A 65 10.92 -7.21 -8.63
C PHE A 65 11.20 -5.90 -9.37
N ALA A 66 10.30 -5.51 -10.27
CA ALA A 66 10.46 -4.38 -11.18
C ALA A 66 10.43 -3.01 -10.47
N ILE A 67 9.74 -2.87 -9.34
CA ILE A 67 9.62 -1.58 -8.66
C ILE A 67 10.51 -1.50 -7.42
N ILE A 68 10.70 -2.60 -6.68
CA ILE A 68 11.38 -2.56 -5.37
C ILE A 68 12.74 -3.23 -5.36
N GLN A 69 12.94 -4.33 -6.10
CA GLN A 69 14.19 -5.11 -6.01
C GLN A 69 15.25 -4.64 -7.00
N CYS A 70 14.88 -4.44 -8.27
CA CYS A 70 15.82 -4.14 -9.35
C CYS A 70 15.34 -3.01 -10.27
N CYS A 71 14.64 -2.00 -9.74
CA CYS A 71 13.96 -1.03 -10.58
C CYS A 71 14.87 -0.26 -11.55
N HIS A 72 16.05 0.17 -11.09
CA HIS A 72 17.00 0.88 -11.94
C HIS A 72 17.59 -0.02 -13.02
N THR A 73 18.00 -1.24 -12.66
CA THR A 73 18.51 -2.23 -13.63
C THR A 73 17.43 -2.66 -14.64
N CYS A 74 16.18 -2.83 -14.21
CA CYS A 74 15.03 -3.06 -15.08
C CYS A 74 14.62 -1.82 -15.90
N GLN A 75 15.21 -0.65 -15.64
CA GLN A 75 14.83 0.65 -16.24
C GLN A 75 13.32 0.92 -16.13
N THR A 76 12.72 0.54 -15.00
CA THR A 76 11.27 0.56 -14.86
C THR A 76 10.75 1.97 -14.65
N ASN A 77 9.91 2.43 -15.58
CA ASN A 77 9.04 3.58 -15.34
C ASN A 77 7.87 3.12 -14.45
N VAL A 78 7.95 3.41 -13.15
CA VAL A 78 6.96 3.00 -12.14
C VAL A 78 5.54 3.45 -12.49
N GLN A 79 5.41 4.62 -13.11
CA GLN A 79 4.13 5.17 -13.52
C GLN A 79 3.46 4.31 -14.60
N GLU A 80 4.17 4.09 -15.71
CA GLU A 80 3.69 3.31 -16.85
C GLU A 80 3.48 1.85 -16.48
N PHE A 81 4.44 1.28 -15.74
CA PHE A 81 4.37 -0.08 -15.25
C PHE A 81 3.14 -0.29 -14.36
N GLY A 82 2.91 0.62 -13.40
CA GLY A 82 1.74 0.55 -12.52
C GLY A 82 0.42 0.71 -13.26
N LEU A 83 0.33 1.60 -14.25
CA LEU A 83 -0.85 1.73 -15.11
C LEU A 83 -1.14 0.44 -15.88
N ARG A 84 -0.11 -0.23 -16.38
CA ARG A 84 -0.24 -1.51 -17.10
C ARG A 84 -0.69 -2.62 -16.16
N VAL A 85 0.03 -2.83 -15.06
CA VAL A 85 -0.19 -3.95 -14.14
C VAL A 85 -1.50 -3.80 -13.36
N PHE A 86 -1.85 -2.59 -12.93
CA PHE A 86 -3.03 -2.31 -12.11
C PHE A 86 -4.21 -1.75 -12.90
N ASN A 87 -4.27 -1.97 -14.22
CA ASN A 87 -5.34 -1.46 -15.09
C ASN A 87 -6.76 -1.89 -14.63
N LYS A 88 -6.89 -3.11 -14.10
CA LYS A 88 -8.12 -3.71 -13.54
C LYS A 88 -8.31 -3.37 -12.05
N GLY A 89 -7.47 -2.50 -11.50
CA GLY A 89 -7.51 -2.08 -10.10
C GLY A 89 -7.39 -3.27 -9.14
N LYS A 90 -8.35 -3.38 -8.20
CA LYS A 90 -8.44 -4.48 -7.23
C LYS A 90 -8.65 -5.88 -7.83
N LYS A 91 -9.00 -5.97 -9.12
CA LYS A 91 -9.17 -7.23 -9.85
C LYS A 91 -7.91 -7.65 -10.63
N SER A 92 -6.86 -6.84 -10.60
CA SER A 92 -5.58 -7.19 -11.23
C SER A 92 -4.95 -8.38 -10.50
N LYS A 93 -4.31 -9.29 -11.23
CA LYS A 93 -3.66 -10.49 -10.66
C LYS A 93 -2.63 -10.10 -9.59
N GLU A 94 -1.88 -9.04 -9.86
CA GLU A 94 -0.87 -8.52 -8.93
C GLU A 94 -1.45 -7.64 -7.81
N CYS A 95 -2.77 -7.52 -7.70
CA CYS A 95 -3.39 -6.78 -6.59
C CYS A 95 -3.79 -7.71 -5.44
N PHE A 96 -2.82 -8.10 -4.63
CA PHE A 96 -3.04 -8.93 -3.45
C PHE A 96 -2.17 -8.49 -2.27
N ASP A 97 -2.60 -8.88 -1.07
CA ASP A 97 -1.77 -8.76 0.13
C ASP A 97 -1.00 -10.07 0.30
N ARG A 98 0.31 -9.99 0.57
CA ARG A 98 1.14 -11.18 0.85
C ARG A 98 0.81 -11.77 2.21
N HIS A 99 0.30 -10.95 3.14
CA HIS A 99 -0.13 -11.38 4.46
C HIS A 99 -1.65 -11.45 4.58
N ALA A 100 -2.12 -12.14 5.63
CA ALA A 100 -3.53 -12.26 5.94
C ALA A 100 -4.19 -10.90 6.17
N LYS A 101 -5.48 -10.80 5.84
CA LYS A 101 -6.27 -9.56 6.01
C LYS A 101 -6.15 -8.96 7.42
N LYS A 102 -6.16 -9.79 8.47
CA LYS A 102 -6.01 -9.32 9.85
C LYS A 102 -4.68 -8.57 10.05
N PHE A 103 -3.57 -9.14 9.57
CA PHE A 103 -2.26 -8.52 9.64
C PHE A 103 -2.24 -7.19 8.90
N CYS A 104 -2.72 -7.16 7.65
CA CYS A 104 -2.68 -5.94 6.86
C CYS A 104 -3.61 -4.84 7.38
N LEU A 105 -4.73 -5.18 8.01
CA LEU A 105 -5.56 -4.21 8.71
C LEU A 105 -4.87 -3.68 9.96
N GLN A 106 -4.21 -4.53 10.75
CA GLN A 106 -3.44 -4.08 11.90
C GLN A 106 -2.25 -3.20 11.49
N PHE A 107 -1.59 -3.53 10.39
CA PHE A 107 -0.54 -2.72 9.78
C PHE A 107 -1.08 -1.35 9.32
N LEU A 108 -2.20 -1.34 8.60
CA LEU A 108 -2.88 -0.12 8.14
C LEU A 108 -3.31 0.79 9.31
N TYR A 109 -3.92 0.21 10.34
CA TYR A 109 -4.44 0.95 11.49
C TYR A 109 -3.44 1.12 12.64
N ARG A 110 -2.19 0.66 12.48
CA ARG A 110 -1.13 0.69 13.51
C ARG A 110 -1.60 0.11 14.86
N LEU A 111 -2.26 -1.05 14.84
CA LEU A 111 -2.81 -1.70 16.03
C LEU A 111 -1.88 -2.77 16.60
N GLY A 112 -2.04 -3.16 17.87
CA GLY A 112 -1.29 -4.28 18.45
C GLY A 112 0.22 -4.02 18.53
N ALA A 113 1.03 -4.91 17.96
CA ALA A 113 2.50 -4.79 17.97
C ALA A 113 3.03 -3.50 17.31
N TRP A 114 2.19 -2.81 16.53
CA TRP A 114 2.54 -1.59 15.80
C TRP A 114 2.07 -0.31 16.48
N SER A 115 1.32 -0.39 17.59
CA SER A 115 0.74 0.80 18.23
C SER A 115 1.76 1.72 18.88
N THR A 116 2.97 1.22 19.16
CA THR A 116 4.07 1.98 19.74
C THR A 116 5.11 2.43 18.72
N MET A 117 4.95 2.06 17.44
CA MET A 117 5.90 2.43 16.39
C MET A 117 5.66 3.88 15.94
N LYS A 118 6.73 4.62 15.64
CA LYS A 118 6.61 5.99 15.14
C LYS A 118 5.82 5.99 13.83
N SER A 119 5.11 7.09 13.56
CA SER A 119 4.14 7.21 12.46
C SER A 119 4.67 6.82 11.07
N ASN A 120 5.99 6.85 10.86
CA ASN A 120 6.60 6.69 9.54
C ASN A 120 7.31 5.34 9.36
N GLU A 121 7.49 4.56 10.43
CA GLU A 121 8.34 3.36 10.39
C GLU A 121 7.60 2.11 9.90
N MET A 122 6.27 2.05 9.99
CA MET A 122 5.51 0.86 9.63
C MET A 122 4.04 1.19 9.31
N SER A 123 3.79 1.75 8.12
CA SER A 123 2.44 2.13 7.67
C SER A 123 2.29 2.07 6.15
N CYS A 124 1.14 2.49 5.62
CA CYS A 124 0.92 2.60 4.17
C CYS A 124 1.43 3.95 3.58
N GLU A 125 2.32 4.64 4.28
CA GLU A 125 2.78 6.01 3.97
C GLU A 125 4.28 6.21 4.25
N GLY A 126 4.84 7.33 3.77
CA GLY A 126 6.21 7.76 4.05
C GLY A 126 7.29 6.80 3.53
N ASP A 127 8.38 6.67 4.30
CA ASP A 127 9.52 5.82 3.96
C ASP A 127 9.16 4.32 3.94
N SER A 128 8.05 3.93 4.59
CA SER A 128 7.59 2.54 4.68
C SER A 128 6.81 2.04 3.45
N LEU A 129 6.56 2.91 2.46
CA LEU A 129 5.84 2.56 1.22
C LEU A 129 6.41 1.34 0.48
N PRO A 130 7.74 1.16 0.30
CA PRO A 130 8.29 -0.02 -0.34
C PRO A 130 7.93 -1.32 0.37
N LEU A 131 8.00 -1.31 1.69
CA LEU A 131 7.64 -2.46 2.51
C LEU A 131 6.13 -2.71 2.40
N ALA A 132 5.32 -1.66 2.60
CA ALA A 132 3.86 -1.71 2.50
C ALA A 132 3.38 -2.26 1.15
N PHE A 133 4.03 -1.84 0.05
CA PHE A 133 3.75 -2.32 -1.30
C PHE A 133 4.01 -3.82 -1.45
N ARG A 134 5.04 -4.35 -0.79
CA ARG A 134 5.39 -5.79 -0.83
C ARG A 134 4.48 -6.66 0.05
N ILE A 135 4.04 -6.15 1.20
CA ILE A 135 3.34 -6.96 2.21
C ILE A 135 1.81 -6.81 2.16
N CYS A 136 1.32 -5.60 1.92
CA CYS A 136 -0.09 -5.23 2.05
C CYS A 136 -0.56 -4.36 0.88
N ARG A 137 -0.11 -4.68 -0.34
CA ARG A 137 -0.35 -3.92 -1.57
C ARG A 137 -1.81 -3.52 -1.76
N LYS A 138 -2.73 -4.47 -1.57
CA LYS A 138 -4.16 -4.30 -1.81
C LYS A 138 -4.81 -3.51 -0.69
N THR A 139 -4.49 -3.85 0.56
CA THR A 139 -5.04 -3.16 1.74
C THR A 139 -4.59 -1.71 1.80
N CYS A 140 -3.31 -1.44 1.53
CA CYS A 140 -2.76 -0.09 1.43
C CYS A 140 -3.23 0.66 0.17
N GLY A 141 -3.91 0.02 -0.78
CA GLY A 141 -4.53 0.72 -1.91
C GLY A 141 -3.62 1.01 -3.10
N PHE A 142 -2.41 0.44 -3.15
CA PHE A 142 -1.46 0.65 -4.25
C PHE A 142 -1.98 0.19 -5.61
N CYS A 143 -3.01 -0.65 -5.66
CA CYS A 143 -3.62 -1.06 -6.92
C CYS A 143 -4.56 -0.01 -7.53
N ASP A 144 -4.73 1.16 -6.93
CA ASP A 144 -5.57 2.21 -7.50
C ASP A 144 -4.86 2.86 -8.69
N LYS A 145 -5.33 2.60 -9.90
CA LYS A 145 -4.79 3.17 -11.15
C LYS A 145 -4.67 4.70 -11.13
N ARG A 146 -5.46 5.40 -10.30
CA ARG A 146 -5.39 6.86 -10.16
C ARG A 146 -4.06 7.30 -9.57
N LEU A 147 -3.43 6.50 -8.69
CA LEU A 147 -2.11 6.79 -8.13
C LEU A 147 -1.06 6.96 -9.23
N TYR A 148 -1.11 6.10 -10.24
CA TYR A 148 -0.18 6.13 -11.37
C TYR A 148 -0.61 7.11 -12.46
N LYS A 149 -1.89 7.49 -12.56
CA LYS A 149 -2.34 8.46 -13.58
C LYS A 149 -1.86 9.88 -13.29
N TYR A 150 -1.81 10.29 -12.02
CA TYR A 150 -1.53 11.67 -11.61
C TYR A 150 -0.09 11.90 -11.12
N ASN A 151 0.80 10.93 -11.33
CA ASN A 151 2.21 11.00 -10.97
C ASN A 151 2.47 11.40 -9.50
N ASN A 152 1.71 10.81 -8.58
CA ASN A 152 1.92 10.99 -7.14
C ASN A 152 3.12 10.14 -6.69
N ILE A 153 4.34 10.47 -7.10
CA ILE A 153 5.56 9.82 -6.57
C ILE A 153 5.66 10.17 -5.08
N SER A 154 6.06 9.21 -4.25
CA SER A 154 6.38 9.51 -2.86
C SER A 154 7.52 10.53 -2.78
N ASN A 155 7.40 11.55 -1.93
CA ASN A 155 8.51 12.48 -1.65
C ASN A 155 9.62 11.84 -0.77
N HIS A 156 9.42 10.59 -0.37
CA HIS A 156 10.25 9.83 0.56
C HIS A 156 11.06 8.76 -0.18
N CYS A 157 11.85 9.17 -1.16
CA CYS A 157 12.63 8.26 -2.03
C CYS A 157 14.15 8.32 -1.77
N ASN A 158 14.57 8.74 -0.58
CA ASN A 158 15.98 8.89 -0.23
C ASN A 158 16.57 7.60 0.36
#